data_AF-H2C7H6-F1
#
_entry.id   AF-H2C7H6-F1
#
_cell.length_a   1.000
_cell.length_b   1.000
_cell.length_c   1.000
_cell.angle_alpha   90.00
_cell.angle_beta   90.00
_cell.angle_gamma   90.00
#
_symmetry.space_group_name_H-M   'P 1'
#
loop_
_entity.id
_entity.type
_entity.pdbx_description
1 polymer ?
#
loop_
_entity_poly.entity_id
_entity_poly.type
_entity_poly.pdbx_seq_one_letter_code
_entity_poly.pdbx_strand_id
1 'polypeptide(L)' 'MSKRLQELLEEFFRAKDGEELLFRGDPESVRKLSLVLRALGQNVTVEMGEKGEATLRCTKRRP' A
#
# COMPACT_ATOMS: atom_id res chain seq x y z
N MET A 1 11.78 -1.74 -11.59
CA MET A 1 10.88 -1.50 -10.44
C MET A 1 11.73 -1.23 -9.20
N SER A 2 11.34 -0.32 -8.32
CA SER A 2 12.03 -0.12 -7.03
C SER A 2 11.86 -1.38 -6.18
N LYS A 3 12.94 -1.94 -5.63
CA LYS A 3 12.94 -3.15 -4.78
C LYS A 3 11.93 -3.04 -3.64
N ARG A 4 11.76 -1.82 -3.12
CA ARG A 4 10.81 -1.49 -2.04
C ARG A 4 9.35 -1.74 -2.43
N LEU A 5 8.95 -1.38 -3.65
CA LEU A 5 7.57 -1.57 -4.10
C LEU A 5 7.21 -3.06 -4.21
N GLN A 6 8.18 -3.87 -4.65
CA GLN A 6 7.99 -5.32 -4.76
C GLN A 6 7.81 -5.96 -3.37
N GLU A 7 8.64 -5.60 -2.40
CA GLU A 7 8.53 -6.08 -1.02
C GLU A 7 7.14 -5.77 -0.41
N LEU A 8 6.62 -4.55 -0.61
CA LEU A 8 5.30 -4.14 -0.11
C LEU A 8 4.15 -4.92 -0.79
N LEU A 9 4.30 -5.22 -2.08
CA LEU A 9 3.33 -6.05 -2.80
C LEU A 9 3.37 -7.50 -2.32
N GLU A 10 4.55 -8.07 -2.09
CA GLU A 10 4.68 -9.42 -1.53
C GLU A 10 4.03 -9.52 -0.15
N GLU A 11 4.21 -8.51 0.70
CA GLU A 11 3.54 -8.42 2.00
C GLU A 11 2.02 -8.37 1.84
N PHE A 12 1.50 -7.56 0.90
CA PHE A 12 0.09 -7.54 0.56
C PHE A 12 -0.45 -8.90 0.08
N PHE A 13 0.30 -9.61 -0.77
CA PHE A 13 -0.12 -10.93 -1.25
C PHE A 13 -0.11 -11.99 -0.14
N ARG A 14 0.79 -11.87 0.85
CA ARG A 14 0.85 -12.76 2.01
C ARG A 14 -0.22 -12.50 3.07
N ALA A 15 -0.72 -11.27 3.15
CA ALA A 15 -1.77 -10.90 4.10
C ALA A 15 -3.04 -11.73 3.90
N LYS A 16 -3.83 -11.92 4.96
CA LYS A 16 -5.11 -12.63 4.89
C LYS A 16 -6.24 -11.70 4.43
N ASP A 17 -7.30 -12.30 3.91
CA ASP A 17 -8.51 -11.55 3.59
C ASP A 17 -9.09 -10.92 4.88
N GLY A 18 -9.44 -9.65 4.81
CA GLY A 18 -9.89 -8.85 5.95
C GLY A 18 -8.77 -8.25 6.80
N GLU A 19 -7.50 -8.56 6.50
CA GLU A 19 -6.35 -8.01 7.22
C GLU A 19 -6.10 -6.55 6.83
N GLU A 20 -5.86 -5.70 7.83
CA GLU A 20 -5.47 -4.31 7.63
C GLU A 20 -3.95 -4.21 7.53
N LEU A 21 -3.48 -3.66 6.42
CA LEU A 21 -2.09 -3.39 6.13
C LEU A 21 -1.82 -1.90 6.19
N LEU A 22 -0.67 -1.54 6.78
CA LEU A 22 -0.25 -0.17 6.94
C LEU A 22 1.19 -0.03 6.46
N PHE A 23 1.37 0.68 5.35
CA PHE A 23 2.66 0.89 4.72
C PHE A 23 3.09 2.34 4.92
N ARG A 24 4.32 2.56 5.40
CA ARG A 24 4.91 3.89 5.55
C ARG A 24 6.14 4.01 4.66
N GLY A 25 6.25 5.15 3.97
CA GLY A 25 7.39 5.39 3.10
C GLY A 25 7.34 6.76 2.44
N ASP A 26 8.17 6.92 1.42
CA ASP A 26 8.17 8.16 0.65
C ASP A 26 6.85 8.34 -0.14
N PRO A 27 6.39 9.59 -0.34
CA PRO A 27 5.15 9.89 -1.02
C PRO A 27 5.04 9.30 -2.43
N GLU A 28 6.15 9.16 -3.14
CA GLU A 28 6.16 8.64 -4.50
C GLU A 28 5.90 7.13 -4.53
N SER A 29 6.61 6.36 -3.71
CA SER A 29 6.42 4.91 -3.53
C SER A 29 5.03 4.59 -3.02
N VAL A 30 4.54 5.35 -2.03
CA VAL A 30 3.18 5.19 -1.49
C VAL A 30 2.12 5.49 -2.54
N ARG A 31 2.29 6.55 -3.34
CA ARG A 31 1.39 6.83 -4.48
C ARG A 31 1.39 5.68 -5.48
N LYS A 32 2.57 5.19 -5.89
CA LYS A 32 2.69 4.05 -6.82
C LYS A 32 1.99 2.81 -6.27
N LEU A 33 2.20 2.48 -5.00
CA LEU A 33 1.55 1.34 -4.35
C LEU A 33 0.03 1.51 -4.32
N SER A 34 -0.46 2.72 -4.00
CA SER A 34 -1.91 2.99 -3.97
C SER A 34 -2.58 2.76 -5.32
N LEU A 35 -1.92 3.11 -6.43
CA LEU A 35 -2.44 2.89 -7.77
C LEU A 35 -2.55 1.39 -8.08
N VAL A 36 -1.52 0.62 -7.73
CA VAL A 36 -1.51 -0.83 -7.95
C VAL A 36 -2.62 -1.50 -7.12
N LEU A 37 -2.70 -1.20 -5.83
CA LEU A 37 -3.71 -1.78 -4.94
C LEU A 37 -5.14 -1.41 -5.37
N ARG A 38 -5.37 -0.18 -5.81
CA ARG A 38 -6.67 0.24 -6.38
C ARG A 38 -7.01 -0.51 -7.67
N ALA A 39 -6.03 -0.73 -8.54
CA ALA A 39 -6.22 -1.53 -9.76
C ALA A 39 -6.57 -3.00 -9.44
N LEU A 40 -6.11 -3.52 -8.29
CA LEU A 40 -6.48 -4.82 -7.74
C LEU A 40 -7.82 -4.82 -6.97
N GLY A 41 -8.62 -3.75 -7.07
CA GLY A 41 -9.94 -3.64 -6.43
C GLY A 41 -9.90 -3.41 -4.92
N GLN A 42 -8.74 -3.07 -4.36
CA GLN A 42 -8.57 -2.88 -2.93
C GLN A 42 -8.99 -1.48 -2.48
N ASN A 43 -9.52 -1.37 -1.26
CA ASN A 43 -9.83 -0.08 -0.68
C ASN A 43 -8.59 0.50 0.00
N VAL A 44 -8.14 1.67 -0.48
CA VAL A 44 -6.85 2.25 -0.09
C VAL A 44 -7.02 3.70 0.33
N THR A 45 -6.63 3.97 1.57
CA THR A 45 -6.53 5.31 2.16
C THR A 45 -5.07 5.72 2.20
N VAL A 46 -4.75 6.92 1.72
CA VAL A 46 -3.38 7.47 1.78
C VAL A 46 -3.42 8.74 2.60
N GLU A 47 -2.56 8.80 3.61
CA GLU A 47 -2.37 9.95 4.49
C GLU A 47 -0.97 10.51 4.23
N MET A 48 -0.89 11.78 3.83
CA MET A 48 0.39 12.47 3.68
C MET A 48 0.78 13.04 5.03
N GLY A 49 1.89 12.56 5.57
CA GLY A 49 2.46 13.07 6.82
C GLY A 49 3.26 14.34 6.60
N GLU A 50 3.54 15.05 7.68
CA GLU A 50 4.48 16.16 7.66
C GLU A 50 5.91 15.62 7.51
N LYS A 51 6.80 16.37 6.81
CA LYS A 51 8.22 16.03 6.54
C LYS A 51 8.49 15.00 5.43
N GLY A 52 7.58 14.86 4.45
CA GLY A 52 7.86 14.06 3.26
C GLY A 52 7.74 12.55 3.50
N GLU A 53 6.90 12.16 4.45
CA GLU A 53 6.48 10.78 4.66
C GLU A 53 5.01 10.62 4.25
N ALA A 54 4.64 9.43 3.79
CA ALA A 54 3.27 9.07 3.50
C ALA A 54 2.95 7.71 4.12
N THR A 55 1.70 7.57 4.56
CA THR A 55 1.15 6.34 5.10
C THR A 55 0.03 5.85 4.19
N LEU A 56 0.06 4.58 3.82
CA LEU A 56 -0.98 3.90 3.08
C LEU A 56 -1.63 2.88 4.00
N ARG A 57 -2.96 2.96 4.12
CA ARG A 57 -3.79 1.99 4.83
C ARG A 57 -4.65 1.27 3.83
N CYS A 58 -4.61 -0.06 3.86
CA CYS A 58 -5.36 -0.91 2.95
C CYS A 58 -5.91 -2.10 3.72
N THR A 59 -7.21 -2.38 3.58
CA THR A 59 -7.77 -3.66 4.05
C THR A 59 -7.81 -4.61 2.88
N LYS A 60 -7.13 -5.76 3.00
CA LYS A 60 -7.14 -6.77 1.95
C LYS A 60 -8.55 -7.31 1.80
N ARG A 61 -9.12 -7.17 0.61
CA ARG A 61 -10.37 -7.81 0.20
C ARG A 61 -10.02 -8.97 -0.73
N ARG A 62 -10.82 -10.04 -0.66
CA ARG A 62 -10.77 -11.05 -1.71
C ARG A 62 -10.99 -10.34 -3.05
N PRO A 63 -10.09 -10.53 -4.03
CA PRO A 63 -10.34 -10.09 -5.39
C PRO A 63 -11.57 -10.80 -5.98
#